data_AF-A0A534J2W0-F1
#
_entry.id   AF-A0A534J2W0-F1
#
_cell.length_a   1.000
_cell.length_b   1.000
_cell.length_c   1.000
_cell.angle_alpha   90.00
_cell.angle_beta   90.00
_cell.angle_gamma   90.00
#
_symmetry.space_group_name_H-M   'P 1'
#
loop_
_entity.id
_entity.type
_entity.pdbx_description
1 polymer ?
#
loop_
_entity_poly.entity_id
_entity_poly.type
_entity_poly.pdbx_seq_one_letter_code
_entity_poly.pdbx_strand_id
1 'polypeptide(L)'
;TGPFMFNITAPQKEQVITVVAEITSAAGSRAETATVSTRVTVIVPIVFTATFRNAGGAAAVDVPVKFFIDGRIAGATNISRIDPATSGTAKLTYLPVGLTPGTHTVRAEADLNRNGVIEPEKGEVAVFDVFYKKDFELTWPWAILIMLITVSLSFLVIRSRRRRR
;
A
#
# COMPACT_ATOMS: atom_id res chain seq x y z
N THR A 1 -8.50 28.93 -29.90
CA THR A 1 -8.77 27.92 -28.85
C THR A 1 -7.67 28.02 -27.81
N GLY A 2 -8.01 28.28 -26.56
CA GLY A 2 -7.05 28.34 -25.45
C GLY A 2 -7.23 27.14 -24.51
N PRO A 3 -6.18 26.68 -23.82
CA PRO A 3 -6.31 25.61 -22.85
C PRO A 3 -7.12 26.08 -21.63
N PHE A 4 -8.08 25.27 -21.19
CA PHE A 4 -8.72 25.44 -19.90
C PHE A 4 -7.88 24.74 -18.83
N MET A 5 -7.57 25.44 -17.74
CA MET A 5 -6.82 24.90 -16.61
C MET A 5 -7.70 24.89 -15.36
N PHE A 6 -7.75 23.75 -14.69
CA PHE A 6 -8.47 23.57 -13.43
C PHE A 6 -7.51 23.07 -12.36
N ASN A 7 -7.53 23.68 -11.18
CA ASN A 7 -6.81 23.16 -10.02
C ASN A 7 -7.74 22.21 -9.26
N ILE A 8 -7.34 20.93 -9.17
CA ILE A 8 -8.09 19.89 -8.49
C ILE A 8 -7.25 19.40 -7.32
N THR A 9 -7.81 19.47 -6.10
CA THR A 9 -7.16 18.93 -4.90
C THR A 9 -7.59 17.48 -4.70
N ALA A 10 -6.63 16.58 -4.52
CA ALA A 10 -6.94 15.19 -4.26
C ALA A 10 -7.62 15.01 -2.87
N PRO A 11 -8.64 14.14 -2.77
CA PRO A 11 -9.25 13.75 -1.50
C PRO A 11 -8.24 13.04 -0.58
N GLN A 12 -8.49 13.09 0.73
CA GLN A 12 -7.59 12.54 1.77
C GLN A 12 -7.68 11.00 1.93
N LYS A 13 -8.64 10.36 1.26
CA LYS A 13 -8.86 8.91 1.31
C LYS A 13 -8.54 8.28 -0.03
N GLU A 14 -8.10 7.02 0.01
CA GLU A 14 -7.96 6.21 -1.21
C GLU A 14 -9.30 6.03 -1.88
N GLN A 15 -9.40 6.44 -3.15
CA GLN A 15 -10.61 6.28 -3.95
C GLN A 15 -10.32 6.51 -5.43
N VAL A 16 -11.22 6.02 -6.29
CA VAL A 16 -11.25 6.39 -7.71
C VAL A 16 -12.24 7.54 -7.87
N ILE A 17 -11.77 8.66 -8.41
CA ILE A 17 -12.63 9.79 -8.78
C ILE A 17 -12.77 9.85 -10.29
N THR A 18 -13.94 10.28 -10.75
CA THR A 18 -14.16 10.63 -12.17
C THR A 18 -14.30 12.13 -12.26
N VAL A 19 -13.37 12.78 -12.95
CA VAL A 19 -13.44 14.19 -13.27
C VAL A 19 -14.26 14.31 -14.55
N VAL A 20 -15.37 15.03 -14.48
CA VAL A 20 -16.24 15.32 -15.63
C VAL A 20 -16.14 16.81 -15.91
N ALA A 21 -15.65 17.16 -17.09
CA ALA A 21 -15.67 18.52 -17.62
C ALA A 21 -16.77 18.62 -18.66
N GLU A 22 -17.78 19.42 -18.37
CA GLU A 22 -18.85 19.77 -19.29
C GLU A 22 -18.57 21.16 -19.84
N ILE A 23 -18.42 21.26 -21.16
CA ILE A 23 -18.09 22.49 -21.86
C ILE A 23 -19.26 22.81 -22.77
N THR A 24 -20.00 23.86 -22.44
CA THR A 24 -21.09 24.35 -23.27
C THR A 24 -20.66 25.60 -24.01
N SER A 25 -20.74 25.58 -25.34
CA SER A 25 -20.57 26.74 -26.21
C SER A 25 -21.93 27.17 -26.74
N ALA A 26 -22.24 28.46 -26.70
CA ALA A 26 -23.50 28.99 -27.21
C ALA A 26 -23.26 30.13 -28.21
N ALA A 27 -24.00 30.11 -29.32
CA ALA A 27 -24.03 31.15 -30.34
C ALA A 27 -25.49 31.43 -30.75
N GLY A 28 -26.03 32.58 -30.31
CA GLY A 28 -27.45 32.92 -30.53
C GLY A 28 -28.38 31.96 -29.78
N SER A 29 -29.31 31.32 -30.49
CA SER A 29 -30.24 30.32 -29.94
C SER A 29 -29.68 28.89 -29.92
N ARG A 30 -28.46 28.68 -30.43
CA ARG A 30 -27.84 27.36 -30.51
C ARG A 30 -26.81 27.20 -29.40
N ALA A 31 -26.85 26.07 -28.71
CA ALA A 31 -25.83 25.65 -27.77
C ALA A 31 -25.36 24.25 -28.12
N GLU A 32 -24.06 24.01 -28.01
CA GLU A 32 -23.43 22.70 -28.12
C GLU A 32 -22.68 22.40 -26.83
N THR A 33 -22.89 21.20 -26.30
CA THR A 33 -22.24 20.72 -25.09
C THR A 33 -21.31 19.56 -25.44
N ALA A 34 -20.06 19.66 -25.00
CA ALA A 34 -19.08 18.58 -25.06
C ALA A 34 -18.77 18.13 -23.63
N THR A 35 -18.80 16.82 -23.39
CA THR A 35 -18.43 16.22 -22.10
C THR A 35 -17.13 15.45 -22.25
N VAL A 36 -16.15 15.76 -21.42
CA VAL A 36 -14.90 15.01 -21.29
C VAL A 36 -14.85 14.40 -19.91
N SER A 37 -14.56 13.09 -19.83
CA SER A 37 -14.42 12.40 -18.54
C SER A 37 -13.07 11.72 -18.43
N THR A 38 -12.44 11.87 -17.26
CA THR A 38 -11.14 11.27 -16.95
C THR A 38 -11.22 10.61 -15.57
N ARG A 39 -10.71 9.38 -15.46
CA ARG A 39 -10.59 8.68 -14.18
C ARG A 39 -9.24 8.99 -13.55
N VAL A 40 -9.26 9.28 -12.25
CA VAL A 40 -8.06 9.51 -11.44
C VAL A 40 -8.11 8.62 -10.21
N THR A 41 -7.04 7.88 -9.95
CA THR A 41 -6.91 7.00 -8.79
C THR A 41 -6.05 7.68 -7.73
N VAL A 42 -6.59 7.81 -6.52
CA VAL A 42 -5.90 8.40 -5.36
C VAL A 42 -5.46 7.26 -4.43
N ILE A 43 -4.17 7.23 -4.08
CA ILE A 43 -3.53 6.13 -3.33
C ILE A 43 -2.66 6.73 -2.22
N VAL A 44 -2.65 6.11 -1.04
CA VAL A 44 -1.80 6.51 0.09
C VAL A 44 -0.49 5.72 0.05
N PRO A 45 0.67 6.40 0.12
CA PRO A 45 1.95 5.70 0.13
C PRO A 45 2.22 5.01 1.47
N ILE A 46 2.90 3.86 1.41
CA ILE A 46 3.43 3.14 2.58
C ILE A 46 4.93 3.41 2.65
N VAL A 47 5.45 3.73 3.84
CA VAL A 47 6.90 3.94 4.04
C VAL A 47 7.48 2.72 4.75
N PHE A 48 8.21 1.91 4.00
CA PHE A 48 8.97 0.80 4.57
C PHE A 48 10.28 1.30 5.14
N THR A 49 10.65 0.78 6.31
CA THR A 49 11.90 1.11 7.00
C THR A 49 12.61 -0.19 7.34
N ALA A 50 13.85 -0.34 6.88
CA ALA A 50 14.69 -1.49 7.16
C ALA A 50 15.98 -1.04 7.84
N THR A 51 16.38 -1.75 8.90
CA THR A 51 17.58 -1.42 9.67
C THR A 51 18.60 -2.53 9.51
N PHE A 52 19.79 -2.17 9.06
CA PHE A 52 20.90 -3.10 8.81
C PHE A 52 22.04 -2.79 9.76
N ARG A 53 22.61 -3.82 10.38
CA ARG A 53 23.73 -3.65 11.32
C ARG A 53 25.04 -4.04 10.64
N ASN A 54 26.00 -3.13 10.64
CA ASN A 54 27.35 -3.44 10.19
C ASN A 54 28.13 -4.15 11.30
N ALA A 55 28.28 -5.47 11.19
CA ALA A 55 29.08 -6.27 12.10
C ALA A 55 30.58 -6.30 11.75
N GLY A 56 30.99 -5.68 10.64
CA GLY A 56 32.38 -5.62 10.19
C GLY A 56 33.23 -4.61 10.97
N GLY A 57 34.55 -4.75 10.84
CA GLY A 57 35.54 -3.83 11.44
C GLY A 57 35.76 -2.54 10.65
N ALA A 58 35.17 -2.40 9.46
CA ALA A 58 35.29 -1.23 8.59
C ALA A 58 33.91 -0.64 8.27
N ALA A 59 33.86 0.65 7.94
CA ALA A 59 32.61 1.30 7.57
C ALA A 59 32.11 0.77 6.22
N ALA A 60 30.82 0.45 6.15
CA ALA A 60 30.13 0.16 4.91
C ALA A 60 29.65 1.48 4.30
N VAL A 61 29.98 1.75 3.03
CA VAL A 61 29.64 2.99 2.33
C VAL A 61 28.90 2.69 1.05
N ASP A 62 27.90 3.53 0.73
CA ASP A 62 27.05 3.35 -0.45
C ASP A 62 26.47 1.93 -0.53
N VAL A 63 25.83 1.51 0.57
CA VAL A 63 25.23 0.18 0.73
C VAL A 63 23.93 0.14 -0.08
N PRO A 64 23.86 -0.65 -1.16
CA PRO A 64 22.63 -0.78 -1.93
C PRO A 64 21.63 -1.65 -1.18
N VAL A 65 20.40 -1.16 -1.06
CA VAL A 65 19.30 -1.86 -0.42
C VAL A 65 18.16 -2.04 -1.41
N LYS A 66 17.68 -3.27 -1.58
CA LYS A 66 16.53 -3.62 -2.40
C LYS A 66 15.38 -4.06 -1.50
N PHE A 67 14.20 -3.53 -1.78
CA PHE A 67 12.97 -3.96 -1.13
C PHE A 67 12.15 -4.81 -2.09
N PHE A 68 11.55 -5.85 -1.54
CA PHE A 68 10.71 -6.80 -2.24
C PHE A 68 9.36 -6.89 -1.54
N ILE A 69 8.29 -6.97 -2.33
CA ILE A 69 6.93 -7.21 -1.86
C ILE A 69 6.41 -8.45 -2.57
N ASP A 70 6.02 -9.47 -1.80
CA ASP A 70 5.63 -10.79 -2.32
C ASP A 70 6.66 -11.38 -3.31
N GLY A 71 7.94 -11.17 -3.00
CA GLY A 71 9.07 -11.63 -3.80
C GLY A 71 9.37 -10.80 -5.06
N ARG A 72 8.60 -9.76 -5.37
CA ARG A 72 8.84 -8.85 -6.50
C ARG A 72 9.56 -7.59 -6.06
N ILE A 73 10.48 -7.08 -6.87
CA ILE A 73 11.20 -5.83 -6.59
C ILE A 73 10.19 -4.69 -6.50
N ALA A 74 10.13 -4.05 -5.33
CA ALA A 74 9.30 -2.88 -5.06
C ALA A 74 10.09 -1.58 -5.26
N GLY A 75 11.40 -1.60 -5.03
CA GLY A 75 12.27 -0.46 -5.20
C GLY A 75 13.66 -0.70 -4.60
N ALA A 76 14.54 0.27 -4.79
CA ALA A 76 15.87 0.28 -4.22
C ALA A 76 16.21 1.65 -3.64
N THR A 77 17.06 1.66 -2.63
CA THR A 77 17.60 2.85 -1.98
C THR A 77 19.02 2.55 -1.51
N ASN A 78 19.81 3.57 -1.19
CA ASN A 78 21.16 3.38 -0.69
C ASN A 78 21.28 3.97 0.71
N ILE A 79 21.99 3.26 1.59
CA ILE A 79 22.46 3.83 2.85
C ILE A 79 23.85 4.41 2.59
N SER A 80 24.01 5.72 2.79
CA SER A 80 25.24 6.43 2.48
C SER A 80 26.44 5.88 3.25
N ARG A 81 26.25 5.56 4.53
CA ARG A 81 27.29 5.05 5.41
C ARG A 81 26.73 4.33 6.62
N ILE A 82 27.38 3.26 7.04
CA ILE A 82 27.16 2.54 8.29
C ILE A 82 28.53 2.29 8.94
N ASP A 83 28.80 2.96 10.05
CA ASP A 83 30.07 2.80 10.77
C ASP A 83 30.20 1.40 11.43
N PRO A 84 31.41 0.93 11.74
CA PRO A 84 31.64 -0.37 12.37
C PRO A 84 30.79 -0.55 13.64
N ALA A 85 30.20 -1.74 13.81
CA ALA A 85 29.34 -2.11 14.93
C ALA A 85 28.06 -1.27 15.11
N THR A 86 27.74 -0.36 14.18
CA THR A 86 26.52 0.47 14.20
C THR A 86 25.45 -0.03 13.23
N SER A 87 24.27 0.60 13.25
CA SER A 87 23.17 0.31 12.34
C SER A 87 22.84 1.49 11.44
N GLY A 88 22.51 1.21 10.18
CA GLY A 88 21.97 2.15 9.22
C GLY A 88 20.53 1.82 8.87
N THR A 89 19.78 2.84 8.44
CA THR A 89 18.37 2.69 8.09
C THR A 89 18.13 3.04 6.63
N ALA A 90 17.50 2.12 5.90
CA ALA A 90 16.97 2.33 4.57
C ALA A 90 15.47 2.61 4.64
N LYS A 91 15.00 3.55 3.81
CA LYS A 91 13.58 3.87 3.67
C LYS A 91 13.15 3.75 2.21
N LEU A 92 11.97 3.18 1.99
CA LEU A 92 11.32 3.14 0.68
C LEU A 92 9.89 3.66 0.80
N THR A 93 9.55 4.67 0.00
CA THR A 93 8.17 5.09 -0.23
C THR A 93 7.58 4.23 -1.33
N TYR A 94 6.62 3.37 -0.97
CA TYR A 94 5.96 2.43 -1.87
C TYR A 94 4.51 2.86 -2.13
N LEU A 95 4.09 2.80 -3.39
CA LEU A 95 2.71 3.02 -3.80
C LEU A 95 2.07 1.65 -4.08
N PRO A 96 1.08 1.19 -3.28
CA PRO A 96 0.45 -0.13 -3.42
C PRO A 96 -0.56 -0.21 -4.60
N VAL A 97 -0.15 0.28 -5.77
CA VAL A 97 -0.96 0.29 -6.99
C VAL A 97 -1.11 -1.14 -7.50
N GLY A 98 -2.35 -1.59 -7.67
CA GLY A 98 -2.64 -2.94 -8.16
C GLY A 98 -2.31 -4.08 -7.18
N LEU A 99 -1.91 -3.76 -5.95
CA LEU A 99 -1.76 -4.75 -4.89
C LEU A 99 -3.15 -5.23 -4.44
N THR A 100 -3.38 -6.53 -4.37
CA THR A 100 -4.67 -7.10 -3.94
C THR A 100 -4.93 -6.82 -2.46
N PRO A 101 -6.19 -6.87 -1.98
CA PRO A 101 -6.45 -6.96 -0.56
C PRO A 101 -5.76 -8.15 0.09
N GLY A 102 -5.35 -7.99 1.34
CA GLY A 102 -4.86 -9.08 2.17
C GLY A 102 -3.48 -8.84 2.77
N THR A 103 -2.89 -9.93 3.25
CA THR A 103 -1.56 -9.93 3.88
C THR A 103 -0.49 -10.04 2.82
N HIS A 104 0.48 -9.14 2.87
CA HIS A 104 1.62 -9.09 1.97
C HIS A 104 2.91 -9.19 2.75
N THR A 105 3.91 -9.83 2.14
CA THR A 105 5.23 -10.00 2.71
C THR A 105 6.17 -8.93 2.19
N VAL A 106 6.99 -8.37 3.07
CA VAL A 106 8.05 -7.42 2.73
C VAL A 106 9.38 -8.02 3.11
N ARG A 107 10.34 -7.95 2.20
CA ARG A 107 11.73 -8.37 2.43
C ARG A 107 12.67 -7.26 2.00
N ALA A 108 13.65 -6.93 2.82
CA ALA A 108 14.72 -6.01 2.45
C ALA A 108 16.07 -6.73 2.44
N GLU A 109 16.83 -6.53 1.37
CA GLU A 109 18.16 -7.09 1.15
C GLU A 109 19.15 -5.95 0.96
N ALA A 110 20.29 -6.00 1.64
CA ALA A 110 21.37 -5.03 1.55
C ALA A 110 22.70 -5.75 1.39
N ASP A 111 23.52 -5.32 0.44
CA ASP A 111 24.89 -5.82 0.28
C ASP A 111 25.83 -4.92 1.10
N LEU A 112 26.13 -5.31 2.34
CA LEU A 112 26.85 -4.47 3.30
C LEU A 112 28.33 -4.33 2.95
N ASN A 113 28.90 -5.36 2.29
CA ASN A 113 30.31 -5.40 1.93
C ASN A 113 30.57 -5.10 0.44
N ARG A 114 29.52 -4.92 -0.36
CA ARG A 114 29.53 -4.61 -1.79
C ARG A 114 30.20 -5.68 -2.65
N ASN A 115 30.17 -6.95 -2.21
CA ASN A 115 30.76 -8.06 -2.94
C ASN A 115 29.78 -8.67 -3.99
N GLY A 116 28.55 -8.16 -4.07
CA GLY A 116 27.50 -8.64 -4.96
C GLY A 116 26.78 -9.90 -4.48
N VAL A 117 27.10 -10.39 -3.28
CA VAL A 117 26.55 -11.59 -2.66
C VAL A 117 25.81 -11.19 -1.39
N ILE A 118 24.55 -11.61 -1.26
CA ILE A 118 23.76 -11.35 -0.06
C ILE A 118 24.03 -12.45 0.97
N GLU A 119 24.52 -12.06 2.14
CA GLU A 119 24.95 -12.91 3.27
C GLU A 119 24.04 -12.70 4.51
N PRO A 120 22.91 -13.41 4.63
CA PRO A 120 21.93 -13.20 5.70
C PRO A 120 22.52 -13.29 7.11
N GLU A 121 23.49 -14.18 7.32
CA GLU A 121 24.20 -14.38 8.58
C GLU A 121 25.03 -13.18 9.03
N LYS A 122 25.34 -12.26 8.10
CA LYS A 122 26.05 -11.01 8.39
C LYS A 122 25.11 -9.80 8.50
N GLY A 123 23.79 -10.03 8.49
CA GLY A 123 22.79 -8.98 8.62
C GLY A 123 22.44 -8.27 7.31
N GLU A 124 22.79 -8.87 6.17
CA GLU A 124 22.48 -8.36 4.82
C GLU A 124 21.03 -8.59 4.41
N VAL A 125 20.25 -9.33 5.20
CA VAL A 125 18.80 -9.47 5.02
C VAL A 125 18.09 -8.97 6.27
N ALA A 126 17.45 -7.81 6.18
CA ALA A 126 16.70 -7.21 7.27
C ALA A 126 15.19 -7.45 7.08
N VAL A 127 14.73 -8.59 7.64
CA VAL A 127 13.35 -8.89 8.06
C VAL A 127 12.30 -9.17 6.96
N PHE A 128 11.53 -10.23 7.23
CA PHE A 128 10.23 -10.58 6.67
C PHE A 128 9.15 -9.96 7.56
N ASP A 129 8.57 -8.84 7.15
CA ASP A 129 7.42 -8.27 7.87
C ASP A 129 6.15 -8.46 7.03
N VAL A 130 5.01 -8.46 7.69
CA VAL A 130 3.71 -8.53 7.03
C VAL A 130 2.94 -7.24 7.20
N PHE A 131 2.42 -6.71 6.10
CA PHE A 131 1.45 -5.63 6.16
C PHE A 131 0.12 -6.08 5.56
N TYR A 132 -0.96 -5.49 6.06
CA TYR A 132 -2.30 -5.80 5.61
C TYR A 132 -2.85 -4.65 4.76
N LYS A 133 -3.21 -4.94 3.51
CA LYS A 133 -3.99 -4.03 2.68
C LYS A 133 -5.47 -4.28 2.93
N LYS A 134 -6.14 -3.27 3.48
CA LYS A 134 -7.56 -3.31 3.86
C LYS A 134 -8.42 -2.81 2.70
N ASP A 135 -9.34 -3.65 2.25
CA ASP A 135 -10.31 -3.27 1.19
C ASP A 135 -11.75 -3.16 1.73
N PHE A 136 -11.96 -3.48 3.00
CA PHE A 136 -13.30 -3.49 3.60
C PHE A 136 -13.33 -2.74 4.93
N GLU A 137 -14.12 -1.67 4.99
CA GLU A 137 -14.63 -1.10 6.24
C GLU A 137 -15.92 -1.83 6.61
N LEU A 138 -15.94 -2.48 7.78
CA LEU A 138 -17.16 -3.11 8.30
C LEU A 138 -18.13 -1.99 8.68
N THR A 139 -18.97 -1.60 7.74
CA THR A 139 -19.97 -0.56 8.00
C THR A 139 -21.06 -1.12 8.93
N TRP A 140 -21.74 -0.23 9.64
CA TRP A 140 -22.84 -0.59 10.55
C TRP A 140 -23.88 -1.55 9.93
N PRO A 141 -24.30 -1.41 8.66
CA PRO A 141 -25.18 -2.37 8.01
C PRO A 141 -24.65 -3.82 8.01
N TRP A 142 -23.37 -4.02 7.74
CA TRP A 142 -22.76 -5.36 7.77
C TRP A 142 -22.66 -5.92 9.19
N ALA A 143 -22.38 -5.06 10.18
CA ALA A 143 -22.36 -5.46 11.59
C ALA A 143 -23.75 -5.95 12.06
N ILE A 144 -24.81 -5.24 11.68
CA ILE A 144 -26.19 -5.61 12.00
C ILE A 144 -26.56 -6.95 11.34
N LEU A 145 -26.19 -7.16 10.07
CA LEU A 145 -26.45 -8.40 9.34
C LEU A 145 -25.79 -9.62 10.03
N ILE A 146 -24.52 -9.48 10.43
CA ILE A 146 -23.77 -10.55 11.14
C ILE A 146 -24.43 -10.86 12.50
N MET A 147 -24.86 -9.83 13.24
CA MET A 147 -25.59 -10.02 14.50
C MET A 147 -26.89 -10.80 14.29
N LEU A 148 -27.68 -10.47 13.27
CA LEU A 148 -28.93 -11.17 12.98
C LEU A 148 -28.70 -12.64 12.60
N ILE A 149 -27.67 -12.94 11.81
CA ILE A 149 -27.31 -14.31 11.42
C ILE A 149 -26.90 -15.13 12.64
N THR A 150 -26.03 -14.58 13.50
CA THR A 150 -25.55 -15.27 14.71
C THR A 150 -26.65 -15.54 15.72
N VAL A 151 -27.56 -14.59 15.95
CA VAL A 151 -28.75 -14.76 16.80
C VAL A 151 -29.69 -15.82 16.23
N SER A 152 -29.95 -15.80 14.92
CA SER A 152 -30.83 -16.76 14.26
C SER A 152 -30.30 -18.19 14.31
N LEU A 153 -28.99 -18.38 14.06
CA LEU A 153 -28.33 -19.69 14.19
C LEU A 153 -28.36 -20.20 15.64
N SER A 154 -28.10 -19.32 16.60
CA SER A 154 -28.18 -19.65 18.03
C SER A 154 -29.59 -20.11 18.42
N PHE A 155 -30.62 -19.40 17.95
CA PHE A 155 -32.02 -19.77 18.18
C PHE A 155 -32.38 -21.12 17.57
N LEU A 156 -31.94 -21.40 16.34
CA LEU A 156 -32.16 -22.69 15.68
C LEU A 156 -31.48 -23.85 16.40
N VAL A 157 -30.26 -23.66 16.91
CA VAL A 157 -29.53 -24.66 17.71
C VAL A 157 -30.23 -24.91 19.05
N ILE A 158 -30.68 -23.86 19.74
CA ILE A 158 -31.42 -24.00 20.99
C ILE A 158 -32.74 -24.75 20.75
N ARG A 159 -33.47 -24.40 19.70
CA ARG A 159 -34.74 -25.05 19.32
C ARG A 159 -34.54 -26.50 18.92
N SER A 160 -33.48 -26.84 18.18
CA SER A 160 -33.20 -28.22 17.78
C SER A 160 -32.78 -29.09 18.97
N ARG A 161 -32.02 -28.54 19.93
CA ARG A 161 -31.69 -29.22 21.19
C ARG A 161 -32.90 -29.45 22.08
N ARG A 162 -33.83 -28.48 22.15
CA ARG A 162 -35.10 -28.63 22.88
C ARG A 162 -36.06 -29.64 22.26
N ARG A 163 -36.00 -29.88 20.95
CA ARG A 163 -36.82 -30.90 20.26
C ARG A 163 -36.26 -32.33 20.36
N ARG A 164 -35.00 -32.49 20.75
CA ARG A 164 -34.32 -33.79 20.91
C ARG A 164 -34.27 -34.29 22.37
N ARG A 165 -34.73 -33.49 23.33
CA ARG A 165 -35.01 -33.89 24.71
C ARG A 165 -36.51 -34.05 24.87
#